data_AF-A0A1H3WWF7-F1
#
_entry.id   AF-A0A1H3WWF7-F1
#
_cell.length_a   1.000
_cell.length_b   1.000
_cell.length_c   1.000
_cell.angle_alpha   90.00
_cell.angle_beta   90.00
_cell.angle_gamma   90.00
#
_symmetry.space_group_name_H-M   'P 1'
#
loop_
_entity.id
_entity.type
_entity.pdbx_description
1 polymer ?
#
loop_
_entity_poly.entity_id
_entity_poly.type
_entity_poly.pdbx_seq_one_letter_code
_entity_poly.pdbx_strand_id
1 'polypeptide(L)'
;MKKVILLTVAILGFGFAASAQTISKNAIGLRLGDSDGFGAEVSYQRALSDNNRLELDLGWRDGKHYDGFKLAGIYQWVWNIDGGFNWYAGPGAGFGAYSIDNDYKKHGHFEDDSDTFVFLAGDIGIEYNFDFPLLLSLDFRPELGFGDDKFDNNDLDFDIALGIRYQF
;
A
#
# COMPACT_ATOMS: atom_id res chain seq x y z
N MET A 1 -29.97 12.22 1.12
CA MET A 1 -29.12 13.31 0.53
C MET A 1 -28.60 14.27 1.59
N LYS A 2 -29.42 15.07 2.28
CA LYS A 2 -28.95 16.05 3.29
C LYS A 2 -28.09 15.45 4.42
N LYS A 3 -28.44 14.25 4.90
CA LYS A 3 -27.67 13.52 5.92
C LYS A 3 -26.30 13.04 5.43
N VAL A 4 -26.21 12.65 4.15
CA VAL A 4 -24.94 12.23 3.53
C VAL A 4 -24.03 13.43 3.35
N ILE A 5 -24.57 14.57 2.88
CA ILE A 5 -23.82 15.83 2.76
C ILE A 5 -23.32 16.31 4.12
N LEU A 6 -24.16 16.25 5.16
CA LEU A 6 -23.73 16.61 6.52
C LEU A 6 -22.63 15.67 7.05
N LEU A 7 -22.71 14.38 6.75
CA LEU A 7 -21.69 13.40 7.12
C LEU A 7 -20.38 13.69 6.39
N THR A 8 -20.43 13.96 5.08
CA THR A 8 -19.26 14.33 4.28
C THR A 8 -18.64 15.64 4.79
N VAL A 9 -19.46 16.66 5.08
CA VAL A 9 -18.98 17.94 5.63
C VAL A 9 -18.42 17.77 7.05
N ALA A 10 -18.99 16.88 7.87
CA ALA A 10 -18.44 16.58 9.18
C ALA A 10 -17.09 15.86 9.07
N ILE A 11 -16.98 14.84 8.22
CA ILE A 11 -15.73 14.12 7.95
C ILE A 11 -14.64 15.07 7.43
N LEU A 12 -14.99 15.92 6.45
CA LEU A 12 -14.08 16.93 5.92
C LEU A 12 -13.74 18.02 6.94
N GLY A 13 -14.71 18.42 7.77
CA GLY A 13 -14.54 19.46 8.79
C GLY A 13 -13.66 19.04 9.96
N PHE A 14 -13.72 17.79 10.38
CA PHE A 14 -12.80 17.23 11.39
C PHE A 14 -11.39 17.00 10.84
N GLY A 15 -11.23 16.77 9.52
CA GLY A 15 -9.92 16.60 8.88
C GLY A 15 -8.99 17.83 8.95
N PHE A 16 -9.51 19.02 9.26
CA PHE A 16 -8.71 20.24 9.39
C PHE A 16 -8.28 20.59 10.81
N ALA A 17 -8.75 19.86 11.83
CA ALA A 17 -8.28 20.02 13.21
C ALA A 17 -7.03 19.16 13.44
N ALA A 18 -5.92 19.52 12.80
CA ALA A 18 -4.65 18.83 12.97
C ALA A 18 -4.09 19.11 14.38
N SER A 19 -4.29 18.18 15.31
CA SER A 19 -3.49 18.10 16.53
C SER A 19 -2.04 17.81 16.13
N ALA A 20 -1.11 18.64 16.60
CA ALA A 20 0.33 18.46 16.39
C ALA A 20 0.83 17.29 17.24
N GLN A 21 0.61 16.06 16.77
CA GLN A 21 1.27 14.88 17.31
C GLN A 21 2.29 14.41 16.29
N THR A 22 3.54 14.28 16.73
CA THR A 22 4.67 13.94 15.87
C THR A 22 4.61 12.46 15.51
N ILE A 23 4.50 12.16 14.21
CA ILE A 23 4.68 10.81 13.69
C ILE A 23 6.13 10.35 13.89
N SER A 24 6.34 9.04 14.03
CA SER A 24 7.71 8.50 14.14
C SER A 24 8.54 8.88 12.93
N LYS A 25 9.82 9.20 13.17
CA LYS A 25 10.75 9.57 12.10
C LYS A 25 10.91 8.45 11.09
N ASN A 26 11.04 7.21 11.56
CA ASN A 26 11.04 6.03 10.72
C ASN A 26 10.16 4.94 11.33
N ALA A 27 9.60 4.09 10.48
CA ALA A 27 9.05 2.81 10.90
C ALA A 27 9.38 1.74 9.86
N ILE A 28 9.59 0.50 10.27
CA ILE A 28 9.81 -0.62 9.38
C ILE A 28 9.06 -1.85 9.86
N GLY A 29 8.51 -2.63 8.96
CA GLY A 29 7.93 -3.91 9.31
C GLY A 29 7.25 -4.59 8.15
N LEU A 30 6.14 -5.25 8.44
CA LEU A 30 5.41 -6.06 7.47
C LEU A 30 4.04 -5.49 7.21
N ARG A 31 3.62 -5.50 5.94
CA ARG A 31 2.26 -5.26 5.49
C ARG A 31 1.72 -6.57 4.93
N LEU A 32 0.67 -7.09 5.54
CA LEU A 32 0.12 -8.42 5.29
C LEU A 32 -1.25 -8.27 4.60
N GLY A 33 -1.23 -8.28 3.28
CA GLY A 33 -2.42 -8.23 2.42
C GLY A 33 -2.37 -9.30 1.34
N ASP A 34 -3.27 -9.21 0.37
CA ASP A 34 -3.21 -10.03 -0.84
C ASP A 34 -2.24 -9.41 -1.85
N SER A 35 -2.21 -8.06 -1.91
CA SER A 35 -1.38 -7.22 -2.78
C SER A 35 -1.33 -7.72 -4.22
N ASP A 36 -2.50 -8.00 -4.79
CA ASP A 36 -2.61 -8.58 -6.14
C ASP A 36 -1.73 -9.83 -6.31
N GLY A 37 -1.80 -10.70 -5.31
CA GLY A 37 -0.98 -11.88 -5.25
C GLY A 37 0.49 -11.66 -4.88
N PHE A 38 0.99 -10.50 -4.46
CA PHE A 38 2.36 -10.42 -3.90
C PHE A 38 2.46 -10.81 -2.41
N GLY A 39 1.32 -10.98 -1.72
CA GLY A 39 1.28 -11.44 -0.34
C GLY A 39 1.90 -10.45 0.65
N ALA A 40 2.80 -10.93 1.50
CA ALA A 40 3.42 -10.12 2.55
C ALA A 40 4.51 -9.20 1.98
N GLU A 41 4.50 -7.94 2.38
CA GLU A 41 5.42 -6.92 1.91
C GLU A 41 6.29 -6.42 3.06
N VAL A 42 7.53 -6.06 2.75
CA VAL A 42 8.36 -5.26 3.66
C VAL A 42 8.01 -3.79 3.46
N SER A 43 7.52 -3.16 4.52
CA SER A 43 7.05 -1.77 4.51
C SER A 43 8.00 -0.89 5.32
N TYR A 44 8.46 0.21 4.72
CA TYR A 44 9.28 1.23 5.36
C TYR A 44 8.62 2.61 5.24
N GLN A 45 8.46 3.27 6.38
CA GLN A 45 7.88 4.61 6.47
C GLN A 45 8.95 5.62 6.91
N ARG A 46 8.93 6.80 6.29
CA ARG A 46 9.79 7.93 6.61
C ARG A 46 8.98 9.20 6.76
N ALA A 47 8.98 9.80 7.95
CA ALA A 47 8.39 11.12 8.15
C ALA A 47 9.11 12.17 7.28
N LEU A 48 8.30 12.99 6.61
CA LEU A 48 8.74 14.12 5.80
C LEU A 48 8.47 15.44 6.53
N SER A 49 7.41 15.48 7.32
CA SER A 49 7.04 16.60 8.20
C SER A 49 6.25 16.08 9.40
N ASP A 50 5.59 16.96 10.13
CA ASP A 50 4.85 16.64 11.36
C ASP A 50 3.61 15.76 11.09
N ASN A 51 3.00 15.88 9.91
CA ASN A 51 1.76 15.19 9.55
C ASN A 51 1.80 14.47 8.19
N ASN A 52 2.99 14.28 7.62
CA ASN A 52 3.12 13.56 6.35
C ASN A 52 4.39 12.72 6.29
N ARG A 53 4.27 11.59 5.60
CA ARG A 53 5.33 10.59 5.44
C ARG A 53 5.32 9.98 4.05
N LEU A 54 6.45 9.38 3.69
CA LEU A 54 6.58 8.48 2.57
C LEU A 54 6.57 7.04 3.09
N GLU A 55 5.77 6.17 2.50
CA GLU A 55 5.81 4.72 2.68
C GLU A 55 6.37 4.07 1.41
N LEU A 56 7.25 3.10 1.59
CA LEU A 56 7.83 2.28 0.54
C LEU A 56 7.56 0.82 0.88
N ASP A 57 6.90 0.11 -0.02
CA ASP A 57 6.55 -1.30 0.17
C ASP A 57 7.21 -2.15 -0.90
N LEU A 58 7.89 -3.19 -0.47
CA LEU A 58 8.50 -4.20 -1.33
C LEU A 58 7.79 -5.53 -1.11
N GLY A 59 6.97 -5.92 -2.09
CA GLY A 59 6.41 -7.26 -2.20
C GLY A 59 7.32 -8.15 -3.03
N TRP A 60 7.48 -9.40 -2.62
CA TRP A 60 8.13 -10.42 -3.43
C TRP A 60 7.27 -11.67 -3.45
N ARG A 61 7.26 -12.37 -4.57
CA ARG A 61 6.69 -13.69 -4.66
C ARG A 61 7.64 -14.65 -5.34
N ASP A 62 7.76 -15.82 -4.73
CA ASP A 62 8.59 -16.92 -5.21
C ASP A 62 7.72 -18.17 -5.30
N GLY A 63 7.69 -18.78 -6.48
CA GLY A 63 6.87 -19.94 -6.81
C GLY A 63 7.61 -20.86 -7.78
N LYS A 64 7.22 -22.13 -7.82
CA LYS A 64 7.89 -23.15 -8.65
C LYS A 64 7.92 -22.86 -10.16
N HIS A 65 7.09 -21.93 -10.63
CA HIS A 65 6.91 -21.58 -12.04
C HIS A 65 6.70 -20.07 -12.26
N TYR A 66 6.88 -19.26 -11.22
CA TYR A 66 6.71 -17.82 -11.34
C TYR A 66 7.46 -17.10 -10.21
N ASP A 67 8.15 -16.04 -10.57
CA ASP A 67 8.83 -15.15 -9.65
C ASP A 67 8.48 -13.70 -10.01
N GLY A 68 8.42 -12.85 -9.00
CA GLY A 68 8.13 -11.45 -9.23
C GLY A 68 8.40 -10.60 -8.02
N PHE A 69 8.51 -9.30 -8.28
CA PHE A 69 8.55 -8.29 -7.23
C PHE A 69 7.65 -7.12 -7.59
N LYS A 70 7.23 -6.40 -6.55
CA LYS A 70 6.46 -5.16 -6.67
C LYS A 70 7.00 -4.14 -5.70
N LEU A 71 7.18 -2.93 -6.19
CA LEU A 71 7.60 -1.78 -5.39
C LEU A 71 6.52 -0.71 -5.46
N ALA A 72 5.98 -0.33 -4.31
CA ALA A 72 5.06 0.79 -4.17
C ALA A 72 5.71 1.93 -3.38
N GLY A 73 5.41 3.16 -3.77
CA GLY A 73 5.73 4.37 -3.03
C GLY A 73 4.48 5.22 -2.80
N ILE A 74 4.12 5.44 -1.54
CA ILE A 74 2.89 6.15 -1.14
C ILE A 74 3.25 7.39 -0.33
N TYR A 75 2.75 8.55 -0.73
CA TYR A 75 2.81 9.75 0.09
C TYR A 75 1.54 9.84 0.93
N GLN A 76 1.67 9.80 2.26
CA GLN A 76 0.54 9.78 3.18
C GLN A 76 0.48 11.06 4.01
N TRP A 77 -0.71 11.65 4.09
CA TRP A 77 -1.08 12.57 5.16
C TRP A 77 -1.63 11.77 6.34
N VAL A 78 -1.24 12.14 7.56
CA VAL A 78 -1.62 11.46 8.80
C VAL A 78 -2.30 12.45 9.71
N TRP A 79 -3.43 12.04 10.29
CA TRP A 79 -4.24 12.84 11.19
C TRP A 79 -4.58 12.05 12.44
N ASN A 80 -4.37 12.66 13.59
CA ASN A 80 -4.74 12.07 14.86
C ASN A 80 -6.26 12.14 15.09
N ILE A 81 -6.84 11.07 15.62
CA ILE A 81 -8.25 11.00 16.04
C ILE A 81 -8.32 11.18 17.56
N ASP A 82 -7.64 10.30 18.29
CA ASP A 82 -7.56 10.34 19.75
C ASP A 82 -6.38 9.50 20.24
N GLY A 83 -5.60 10.04 21.19
CA GLY A 83 -4.43 9.35 21.76
C GLY A 83 -3.46 8.83 20.70
N GLY A 84 -3.19 7.52 20.71
CA GLY A 84 -2.35 6.85 19.71
C GLY A 84 -3.03 6.56 18.37
N PHE A 85 -4.35 6.76 18.26
CA PHE A 85 -5.13 6.36 17.09
C PHE A 85 -5.11 7.45 16.01
N ASN A 86 -4.61 7.12 14.83
CA ASN A 86 -4.55 8.01 13.67
C ASN A 86 -5.32 7.40 12.49
N TRP A 87 -5.70 8.26 11.55
CA TRP A 87 -6.05 7.85 10.19
C TRP A 87 -5.13 8.52 9.20
N TYR A 88 -4.96 7.91 8.04
CA TYR A 88 -4.14 8.44 6.97
C TYR A 88 -4.77 8.18 5.62
N ALA A 89 -4.37 9.02 4.66
CA ALA A 89 -4.73 8.85 3.26
C ALA A 89 -3.64 9.43 2.38
N GLY A 90 -3.51 8.93 1.16
CA GLY A 90 -2.40 9.30 0.31
C GLY A 90 -2.50 8.79 -1.12
N PRO A 91 -1.96 9.53 -2.11
CA PRO A 91 -1.67 8.96 -3.42
C PRO A 91 -0.33 8.24 -3.41
N GLY A 92 -0.19 7.30 -4.33
CA GLY A 92 1.05 6.59 -4.58
C GLY A 92 1.16 6.12 -6.01
N ALA A 93 2.28 5.48 -6.29
CA ALA A 93 2.54 4.80 -7.56
C ALA A 93 3.58 3.72 -7.32
N GLY A 94 3.69 2.81 -8.28
CA GLY A 94 4.67 1.75 -8.21
C GLY A 94 4.89 1.08 -9.55
N PHE A 95 5.72 0.05 -9.50
CA PHE A 95 5.95 -0.84 -10.61
C PHE A 95 6.19 -2.24 -10.09
N GLY A 96 5.87 -3.22 -10.93
CA GLY A 96 6.15 -4.61 -10.65
C GLY A 96 6.70 -5.29 -11.88
N ALA A 97 7.39 -6.40 -11.65
CA ALA A 97 7.85 -7.28 -12.70
C ALA A 97 7.56 -8.72 -12.31
N TYR A 98 7.13 -9.50 -13.30
CA TYR A 98 6.86 -10.92 -13.17
C TYR A 98 7.59 -11.67 -14.28
N SER A 99 8.01 -12.89 -13.94
CA SER A 99 8.53 -13.87 -14.88
C SER A 99 7.77 -15.17 -14.66
N ILE A 100 7.31 -15.79 -15.74
CA ILE A 100 6.60 -17.08 -15.72
C ILE A 100 7.46 -18.12 -16.43
N ASP A 101 7.94 -19.09 -15.66
CA ASP A 101 8.71 -20.23 -16.18
C ASP A 101 7.74 -21.28 -16.77
N ASN A 102 7.56 -21.23 -18.09
CA ASN A 102 6.71 -22.14 -18.84
C ASN A 102 7.35 -23.53 -19.04
N ASP A 103 7.43 -24.33 -17.97
CA ASP A 103 7.94 -25.72 -18.06
C ASP A 103 6.84 -26.78 -18.34
N TYR A 104 5.67 -26.37 -18.86
CA TYR A 104 4.62 -27.29 -19.34
C TYR A 104 4.54 -27.34 -20.88
N LYS A 105 5.20 -28.34 -21.45
CA LYS A 105 5.26 -28.64 -22.90
C LYS A 105 3.89 -28.81 -23.56
N LYS A 106 3.63 -28.06 -24.64
CA LYS A 106 3.18 -28.59 -25.95
C LYS A 106 3.15 -27.48 -27.03
N HIS A 107 3.93 -27.68 -28.10
CA HIS A 107 3.80 -27.03 -29.41
C HIS A 107 4.33 -25.60 -29.55
N GLY A 108 5.64 -25.46 -29.29
CA GLY A 108 6.56 -24.64 -30.08
C GLY A 108 6.08 -23.25 -30.48
N HIS A 109 6.29 -22.28 -29.60
CA HIS A 109 6.89 -20.97 -29.88
C HIS A 109 7.45 -20.49 -28.53
N PHE A 110 8.73 -20.13 -28.49
CA PHE A 110 9.44 -19.72 -27.27
C PHE A 110 9.18 -18.25 -27.04
N GLU A 111 8.46 -17.88 -25.97
CA GLU A 111 8.66 -16.59 -25.32
C GLU A 111 8.66 -16.86 -23.81
N ASP A 112 9.80 -16.57 -23.17
CA ASP A 112 9.85 -16.36 -21.72
C ASP A 112 8.99 -15.12 -21.49
N ASP A 113 7.78 -15.30 -20.97
CA ASP A 113 6.84 -14.21 -20.78
C ASP A 113 7.21 -13.47 -19.49
N SER A 114 8.15 -12.52 -19.63
CA SER A 114 8.44 -11.52 -18.61
C SER A 114 7.60 -10.28 -18.87
N ASP A 115 6.86 -9.80 -17.87
CA ASP A 115 6.13 -8.54 -17.97
C ASP A 115 6.58 -7.56 -16.90
N THR A 116 6.48 -6.27 -17.23
CA THR A 116 6.75 -5.17 -16.32
C THR A 116 5.64 -4.16 -16.48
N PHE A 117 5.01 -3.83 -15.36
CA PHE A 117 3.88 -2.92 -15.33
C PHE A 117 4.16 -1.79 -14.34
N VAL A 118 3.49 -0.67 -14.58
CA VAL A 118 3.43 0.46 -13.66
C VAL A 118 2.01 0.62 -13.17
N PHE A 119 1.82 1.16 -11.98
CA PHE A 119 0.49 1.39 -11.43
C PHE A 119 0.43 2.72 -10.67
N LEU A 120 -0.77 3.28 -10.60
CA LEU A 120 -1.12 4.34 -9.66
C LEU A 120 -1.83 3.73 -8.46
N ALA A 121 -1.59 4.24 -7.27
CA ALA A 121 -2.22 3.76 -6.06
C ALA A 121 -2.92 4.91 -5.32
N GLY A 122 -4.04 4.60 -4.69
CA GLY A 122 -4.56 5.35 -3.56
C GLY A 122 -4.37 4.53 -2.29
N ASP A 123 -4.32 5.19 -1.15
CA ASP A 123 -4.20 4.52 0.13
C ASP A 123 -5.05 5.25 1.17
N ILE A 124 -5.77 4.49 1.98
CA ILE A 124 -6.52 4.99 3.12
C ILE A 124 -6.50 3.95 4.24
N GLY A 125 -6.18 4.40 5.45
CA GLY A 125 -6.05 3.48 6.56
C GLY A 125 -6.20 4.14 7.91
N ILE A 126 -6.22 3.28 8.91
CA ILE A 126 -6.15 3.64 10.33
C ILE A 126 -4.94 2.97 10.94
N GLU A 127 -4.38 3.60 11.96
CA GLU A 127 -3.26 3.06 12.71
C GLU A 127 -3.37 3.38 14.19
N TYR A 128 -2.74 2.55 15.02
CA TYR A 128 -2.56 2.80 16.43
C TYR A 128 -1.08 2.79 16.78
N ASN A 129 -0.61 3.94 17.25
CA ASN A 129 0.72 4.18 17.75
C ASN A 129 0.75 3.88 19.26
N PHE A 130 1.53 2.87 19.66
CA PHE A 130 1.61 2.47 21.06
C PHE A 130 2.59 3.36 21.85
N ASP A 131 2.52 3.29 23.19
CA ASP A 131 3.48 3.97 24.09
C ASP A 131 4.89 3.34 24.06
N PHE A 132 5.03 2.21 23.36
CA PHE A 132 6.28 1.55 23.03
C PHE A 132 6.42 1.50 21.50
N PRO A 133 7.61 1.24 20.92
CA PRO A 133 7.92 1.51 19.49
C PRO A 133 7.28 0.51 18.51
N LEU A 134 5.96 0.35 18.58
CA LEU A 134 5.13 -0.51 17.75
C LEU A 134 4.00 0.34 17.16
N LEU A 135 3.76 0.12 15.87
CA LEU A 135 2.64 0.68 15.12
C LEU A 135 1.87 -0.47 14.49
N LEU A 136 0.56 -0.50 14.69
CA LEU A 136 -0.34 -1.40 13.98
C LEU A 136 -1.20 -0.60 13.02
N SER A 137 -1.42 -1.09 11.80
CA SER A 137 -2.28 -0.45 10.81
C SER A 137 -3.24 -1.43 10.16
N LEU A 138 -4.35 -0.88 9.68
CA LEU A 138 -5.27 -1.52 8.74
C LEU A 138 -5.52 -0.52 7.61
N ASP A 139 -5.21 -0.92 6.38
CA ASP A 139 -5.36 -0.07 5.20
C ASP A 139 -6.08 -0.76 4.05
N PHE A 140 -6.63 0.09 3.19
CA PHE A 140 -7.24 -0.24 1.93
C PHE A 140 -6.52 0.53 0.82
N ARG A 141 -6.00 -0.20 -0.15
CA ARG A 141 -5.17 0.33 -1.23
C ARG A 141 -5.77 -0.03 -2.59
N PRO A 142 -6.52 0.89 -3.22
CA PRO A 142 -6.88 0.76 -4.62
C PRO A 142 -5.67 1.00 -5.52
N GLU A 143 -5.46 0.14 -6.51
CA GLU A 143 -4.37 0.23 -7.47
C GLU A 143 -4.90 0.14 -8.89
N LEU A 144 -4.48 1.05 -9.76
CA LEU A 144 -4.83 1.05 -11.17
C LEU A 144 -3.57 0.71 -11.97
N GLY A 145 -3.56 -0.51 -12.51
CA GLY A 145 -2.49 -1.03 -13.34
C GLY A 145 -2.50 -0.46 -14.75
N PHE A 146 -1.31 -0.36 -15.35
CA PHE A 146 -1.09 0.04 -16.74
C PHE A 146 -0.11 -0.94 -17.40
N GLY A 147 -0.37 -2.24 -17.25
CA GLY A 147 0.36 -3.32 -17.90
C GLY A 147 -0.33 -3.83 -19.18
N ASP A 148 -0.18 -5.11 -19.47
CA ASP A 148 -0.79 -5.81 -20.61
C ASP A 148 -2.01 -6.61 -20.16
N ASP A 149 -3.15 -6.44 -20.85
CA ASP A 149 -4.41 -7.17 -20.61
C ASP A 149 -4.22 -8.70 -20.54
N LYS A 150 -3.17 -9.26 -21.17
CA LYS A 150 -2.86 -10.70 -21.12
C LYS A 150 -2.40 -11.18 -19.74
N PHE A 151 -1.85 -10.30 -18.92
CA PHE A 151 -1.33 -10.62 -17.59
C PHE A 151 -2.21 -10.08 -16.46
N ASP A 152 -3.44 -9.63 -16.78
CA ASP A 152 -4.45 -9.16 -15.81
C ASP A 152 -3.92 -8.04 -14.90
N ASN A 153 -3.10 -7.14 -15.47
CA ASN A 153 -2.46 -6.03 -14.74
C ASN A 153 -2.74 -4.66 -15.39
N ASN A 154 -3.87 -4.54 -16.08
CA ASN A 154 -4.35 -3.32 -16.74
C ASN A 154 -5.74 -2.88 -16.23
N ASP A 155 -6.09 -3.27 -15.02
CA ASP A 155 -7.36 -2.99 -14.39
C ASP A 155 -7.20 -2.42 -12.96
N LEU A 156 -8.33 -2.34 -12.24
CA LEU A 156 -8.43 -1.72 -10.93
C LEU A 156 -8.53 -2.80 -9.87
N ASP A 157 -7.50 -2.88 -9.04
CA ASP A 157 -7.40 -3.81 -7.94
C ASP A 157 -7.58 -3.15 -6.59
N PHE A 158 -7.95 -3.97 -5.61
CA PHE A 158 -8.20 -3.55 -4.25
C PHE A 158 -7.48 -4.48 -3.28
N ASP A 159 -6.58 -3.92 -2.48
CA ASP A 159 -5.91 -4.65 -1.42
C ASP A 159 -6.34 -4.14 -0.04
N ILE A 160 -6.53 -5.06 0.90
CA ILE A 160 -6.74 -4.76 2.32
C ILE A 160 -5.62 -5.44 3.08
N ALA A 161 -4.87 -4.67 3.86
CA ALA A 161 -3.70 -5.20 4.56
C ALA A 161 -3.66 -4.84 6.04
N LEU A 162 -3.07 -5.74 6.82
CA LEU A 162 -2.68 -5.51 8.20
C LEU A 162 -1.19 -5.17 8.26
N GLY A 163 -0.86 -4.01 8.81
CA GLY A 163 0.51 -3.59 9.02
C GLY A 163 0.98 -3.78 10.46
N ILE A 164 2.20 -4.26 10.64
CA ILE A 164 2.92 -4.27 11.92
C ILE A 164 4.31 -3.68 11.71
N ARG A 165 4.62 -2.56 12.38
CA ARG A 165 5.87 -1.82 12.17
C ARG A 165 6.53 -1.45 13.49
N TYR A 166 7.85 -1.54 13.53
CA TYR A 166 8.71 -1.04 14.60
C TYR A 166 9.17 0.39 14.29
N GLN A 167 9.13 1.28 15.29
CA GLN A 167 9.42 2.71 15.14
C GLN A 167 10.78 3.10 15.74
N PHE A 168 11.52 3.99 15.06
CA PHE A 168 12.85 4.46 15.49
C PHE A 168 13.29 5.81 14.91
#